data_AF-A0A7S2DQ09-F1
#
_entry.id   AF-A0A7S2DQ09-F1
#
_cell.length_a   1.000
_cell.length_b   1.000
_cell.length_c   1.000
_cell.angle_alpha   90.00
_cell.angle_beta   90.00
_cell.angle_gamma   90.00
#
_symmetry.space_group_name_H-M   'P 1'
#
loop_
_entity.id
_entity.type
_entity.pdbx_description
1 polymer ?
#
loop_
_entity_poly.entity_id
_entity_poly.type
_entity_poly.pdbx_seq_one_letter_code
_entity_poly.pdbx_strand_id
1 'polypeptide(L)'
;LVSIWFVHATLLYLTEHRDERIDLELTMKERFHDIPSTLHYSLVHLTGDFPINRYLLSAKMFLMPFISIGLVAFATFTGIFSSGFVNYLSREREAELLEKAERRVGASLQG
;
A
#
# COMPACT_ATOMS: atom_id res chain seq x y z
N LEU A 1 -5.03 6.93 4.81
CA LEU A 1 -4.48 5.61 5.19
C LEU A 1 -4.67 5.33 6.68
N VAL A 2 -4.17 6.18 7.58
CA VAL A 2 -4.28 5.99 9.05
C VAL A 2 -5.72 5.74 9.49
N SER A 3 -6.69 6.58 9.09
CA SER A 3 -8.10 6.40 9.47
C SER A 3 -8.70 5.08 8.97
N ILE A 4 -8.34 4.64 7.77
CA ILE A 4 -8.80 3.38 7.17
C ILE A 4 -8.23 2.20 7.98
N TRP A 5 -6.96 2.28 8.37
CA TRP A 5 -6.30 1.29 9.20
C TRP A 5 -6.95 1.15 10.58
N PHE A 6 -7.24 2.26 11.25
CA PHE A 6 -7.93 2.26 12.54
C PHE A 6 -9.35 1.69 12.45
N VAL A 7 -10.12 2.09 11.42
CA VAL A 7 -11.48 1.56 11.21
C VAL A 7 -11.44 0.07 10.89
N HIS A 8 -10.53 -0.37 10.02
CA HIS A 8 -10.35 -1.78 9.67
C HIS A 8 -9.99 -2.64 10.88
N ALA A 9 -9.04 -2.18 11.71
CA ALA A 9 -8.66 -2.87 12.93
C ALA A 9 -9.82 -2.96 13.94
N THR A 10 -10.58 -1.88 14.09
CA THR A 10 -11.73 -1.86 15.01
C THR A 10 -12.82 -2.83 14.55
N LEU A 11 -13.13 -2.86 13.26
CA LEU A 11 -14.11 -3.80 12.70
C LEU A 11 -13.66 -5.25 12.87
N LEU A 12 -12.37 -5.56 12.61
CA LEU A 12 -11.81 -6.89 12.83
C LEU A 12 -11.93 -7.34 14.29
N TYR A 13 -11.58 -6.45 15.23
CA TYR A 13 -11.73 -6.73 16.65
C TYR A 13 -13.20 -7.05 16.99
N LEU A 14 -14.15 -6.23 16.55
CA LEU A 14 -15.57 -6.44 16.83
C LEU A 14 -16.12 -7.75 16.24
N THR A 15 -15.61 -8.20 15.09
CA THR A 15 -16.09 -9.41 14.43
C THR A 15 -15.40 -10.70 14.88
N GLU A 16 -14.14 -10.64 15.30
CA GLU A 16 -13.29 -11.83 15.49
C GLU A 16 -12.77 -12.01 16.93
N HIS A 17 -12.87 -11.00 17.82
CA HIS A 17 -12.37 -11.09 19.21
C HIS A 17 -13.02 -12.22 20.03
N ARG A 18 -14.19 -12.71 19.63
CA ARG A 18 -14.91 -13.78 20.33
C ARG A 18 -14.80 -15.14 19.63
N ASP A 19 -14.06 -15.22 18.53
CA ASP A 19 -13.97 -16.44 17.74
C ASP A 19 -12.86 -17.37 18.26
N GLU A 20 -13.25 -18.57 18.70
CA GLU A 20 -12.35 -19.58 19.26
C GLU A 20 -11.85 -20.59 18.21
N ARG A 21 -12.17 -20.39 16.92
CA ARG A 21 -11.65 -21.22 15.84
C ARG A 21 -10.13 -21.06 15.75
N ILE A 22 -9.43 -22.21 15.71
CA ILE A 22 -7.98 -22.29 15.61
C ILE A 22 -7.56 -22.09 14.14
N ASP A 23 -6.60 -21.19 13.92
CA ASP A 23 -5.91 -20.97 12.66
C ASP A 23 -4.40 -20.74 12.91
N LEU A 24 -3.55 -21.51 12.24
CA LEU A 24 -2.09 -21.47 12.42
C LEU A 24 -1.70 -21.44 13.91
N GLU A 25 -2.13 -22.46 14.65
CA GLU A 25 -1.82 -22.72 16.07
C GLU A 25 -2.43 -21.74 17.09
N LEU A 26 -3.04 -20.63 16.65
CA LEU A 26 -3.69 -19.64 17.52
C LEU A 26 -5.17 -19.51 17.19
N THR A 27 -5.99 -19.23 18.20
CA THR A 27 -7.38 -18.82 17.99
C THR A 27 -7.46 -17.38 17.50
N MET A 28 -8.54 -17.04 16.79
CA MET A 28 -8.79 -15.65 16.39
C MET A 28 -8.96 -14.73 17.62
N LYS A 29 -9.57 -15.23 18.69
CA LYS A 29 -9.67 -14.56 19.99
C LYS A 29 -8.31 -14.20 20.59
N GLU A 30 -7.32 -15.10 20.50
CA GLU A 30 -5.95 -14.82 20.97
C GLU A 30 -5.24 -13.78 20.09
N ARG A 31 -5.47 -13.80 18.77
CA ARG A 31 -4.90 -12.82 17.83
C ARG A 31 -5.51 -11.43 18.01
N PHE A 32 -6.83 -11.38 18.15
CA PHE A 32 -7.61 -10.14 18.24
C PHE A 32 -8.03 -9.85 19.68
N HIS A 33 -7.20 -10.21 20.66
CA HIS A 33 -7.51 -10.06 22.10
C HIS A 33 -7.74 -8.59 22.50
N ASP A 34 -7.01 -7.66 21.90
CA ASP A 34 -7.13 -6.23 22.15
C ASP A 34 -6.93 -5.41 20.87
N ILE A 35 -7.34 -4.14 20.91
CA ILE A 35 -7.26 -3.23 19.76
C ILE A 35 -5.82 -3.02 19.29
N PRO A 36 -4.81 -2.79 20.16
CA PRO A 36 -3.41 -2.71 19.75
C PRO A 36 -2.90 -3.94 19.01
N SER A 37 -3.19 -5.14 19.50
CA SER A 37 -2.82 -6.40 18.84
C SER A 37 -3.50 -6.51 17.48
N THR A 38 -4.78 -6.13 17.41
CA THR A 38 -5.55 -6.12 16.16
C THR A 38 -5.01 -5.10 15.14
N LEU A 39 -4.49 -3.95 15.59
CA LEU A 39 -3.87 -2.96 14.72
C LEU A 39 -2.65 -3.52 13.98
N HIS A 40 -1.82 -4.32 14.67
CA HIS A 40 -0.69 -5.00 14.05
C HIS A 40 -1.16 -5.97 12.95
N TYR A 41 -2.10 -6.86 13.25
CA TYR A 41 -2.64 -7.78 12.24
C TYR A 41 -3.33 -7.05 11.09
N SER A 42 -4.10 -5.99 11.39
CA SER A 42 -4.76 -5.15 10.37
C SER A 42 -3.75 -4.52 9.41
N LEU A 43 -2.59 -4.08 9.92
CA LEU A 43 -1.53 -3.52 9.09
C LEU A 43 -0.97 -4.56 8.10
N VAL A 44 -0.70 -5.77 8.59
CA VAL A 44 -0.23 -6.90 7.79
C VAL A 44 -1.22 -7.29 6.69
N HIS A 45 -2.53 -7.25 6.98
CA HIS A 45 -3.57 -7.50 5.97
C HIS A 45 -3.62 -6.41 4.90
N LEU A 46 -3.50 -5.13 5.28
CA LEU A 46 -3.54 -4.01 4.34
C LEU A 46 -2.31 -3.98 3.41
N THR A 47 -1.18 -4.54 3.85
CA THR A 47 0.02 -4.72 3.02
C THR A 47 0.04 -6.01 2.22
N GLY A 48 -0.86 -6.96 2.53
CA GLY A 48 -1.02 -8.22 1.80
C GLY A 48 0.01 -9.31 2.13
N ASP A 49 0.60 -9.28 3.33
CA ASP A 49 1.84 -10.02 3.64
C ASP A 49 1.61 -11.40 4.32
N PHE A 50 0.43 -11.69 4.91
CA PHE A 50 0.28 -12.91 5.74
C PHE A 50 -1.03 -13.69 5.54
N PRO A 51 -0.99 -15.04 5.41
CA PRO A 51 -2.15 -15.87 5.12
C PRO A 51 -2.94 -16.24 6.39
N ILE A 52 -3.67 -15.30 6.99
CA ILE A 52 -4.77 -15.62 7.92
C ILE A 52 -6.03 -15.73 7.06
N ASN A 53 -6.64 -16.91 7.00
CA ASN A 53 -7.70 -17.18 6.02
C ASN A 53 -9.03 -17.62 6.65
N ARG A 54 -9.01 -18.00 7.94
CA ARG A 54 -10.18 -18.54 8.64
C ARG A 54 -11.02 -17.45 9.33
N TYR A 55 -11.62 -16.58 8.52
CA TYR A 55 -12.52 -15.52 9.00
C TYR A 55 -14.00 -15.93 9.01
N LEU A 56 -14.80 -15.31 9.90
CA LEU A 56 -16.26 -15.36 9.82
C LEU A 56 -16.72 -14.73 8.50
N LEU A 57 -17.89 -15.15 8.01
CA LEU A 57 -18.45 -14.58 6.78
C LEU A 57 -18.72 -13.07 6.94
N SER A 58 -19.18 -12.65 8.12
CA SER A 58 -19.37 -11.23 8.47
C SER A 58 -18.07 -10.44 8.39
N ALA A 59 -16.96 -10.98 8.92
CA ALA A 59 -15.66 -10.34 8.83
C ALA A 59 -15.16 -10.26 7.38
N LYS A 60 -15.33 -11.33 6.59
CA LYS A 60 -14.91 -11.36 5.17
C LYS A 60 -15.53 -10.24 4.33
N MET A 61 -16.79 -9.89 4.60
CA MET A 61 -17.48 -8.80 3.88
C MET A 61 -16.80 -7.45 4.05
N PHE A 62 -16.19 -7.20 5.21
CA PHE A 62 -15.45 -5.96 5.48
C PHE A 62 -13.95 -6.10 5.20
N LEU A 63 -13.37 -7.28 5.42
CA LEU A 63 -11.94 -7.55 5.21
C LEU A 63 -11.52 -7.28 3.75
N MET A 64 -12.21 -7.88 2.78
CA MET A 64 -11.83 -7.81 1.35
C MET A 64 -11.80 -6.38 0.76
N PRO A 65 -12.84 -5.53 0.94
CA PRO A 65 -12.81 -4.17 0.40
C PRO A 65 -11.75 -3.31 1.09
N PHE A 66 -11.56 -3.44 2.41
CA PHE A 66 -10.56 -2.65 3.13
C PHE A 66 -9.12 -3.04 2.75
N ILE A 67 -8.84 -4.33 2.58
CA ILE A 67 -7.54 -4.81 2.04
C ILE A 67 -7.27 -4.18 0.68
N SER A 68 -8.27 -4.19 -0.21
CA SER A 68 -8.15 -3.63 -1.56
C SER A 68 -7.83 -2.13 -1.53
N ILE A 69 -8.55 -1.37 -0.69
CA ILE A 69 -8.32 0.07 -0.51
C ILE A 69 -6.92 0.33 0.08
N GLY A 70 -6.50 -0.46 1.08
CA GLY A 70 -5.17 -0.38 1.68
C GLY A 70 -4.07 -0.58 0.65
N LEU A 71 -4.16 -1.65 -0.14
CA LEU A 71 -3.20 -2.00 -1.18
C LEU A 71 -3.11 -0.89 -2.24
N VAL A 72 -4.24 -0.38 -2.71
CA VAL A 72 -4.27 0.74 -3.67
C VAL A 72 -3.62 1.99 -3.08
N ALA A 73 -3.87 2.31 -1.81
CA ALA A 73 -3.26 3.47 -1.17
C ALA A 73 -1.73 3.36 -1.09
N PHE A 74 -1.20 2.18 -0.72
CA PHE A 74 0.24 1.93 -0.72
C PHE A 74 0.84 1.98 -2.13
N ALA A 75 0.21 1.31 -3.10
CA ALA A 75 0.66 1.31 -4.49
C ALA A 75 0.64 2.72 -5.11
N THR A 76 -0.37 3.51 -4.78
CA THR A 76 -0.49 4.91 -5.26
C THR A 76 0.66 5.76 -4.73
N PHE A 77 1.02 5.63 -3.45
CA PHE A 77 2.16 6.36 -2.89
C PHE A 77 3.46 6.01 -3.62
N THR A 78 3.74 4.72 -3.79
CA THR A 78 4.91 4.24 -4.54
C THR A 78 4.90 4.75 -5.99
N GLY A 79 3.73 4.72 -6.64
CA GLY A 79 3.56 5.21 -8.01
C GLY A 79 3.83 6.71 -8.16
N ILE A 80 3.27 7.53 -7.26
CA ILE A 80 3.51 8.99 -7.25
C ILE A 80 5.00 9.26 -7.04
N PHE A 81 5.61 8.62 -6.04
CA PHE A 81 7.03 8.80 -5.73
C PHE A 81 7.91 8.41 -6.92
N SER A 82 7.69 7.24 -7.52
CA SER A 82 8.43 6.77 -8.69
C SER A 82 8.25 7.69 -9.90
N SER A 83 7.02 8.16 -10.17
CA SER A 83 6.75 9.08 -11.27
C SER A 83 7.51 10.41 -11.14
N GLY A 84 7.74 10.88 -9.90
CA GLY A 84 8.56 12.06 -9.63
C GLY A 84 9.99 11.93 -10.14
N PHE A 85 10.64 10.79 -9.90
CA PHE A 85 11.99 10.52 -10.40
C PHE A 85 12.05 10.41 -11.92
N VAL A 86 11.08 9.68 -12.50
CA VAL A 86 10.98 9.53 -13.97
C VAL A 86 10.82 10.90 -14.63
N ASN A 87 9.94 11.75 -14.10
CA ASN A 87 9.72 13.10 -14.61
C ASN A 87 10.96 13.98 -14.44
N TYR A 88 11.66 13.91 -13.30
CA TYR A 88 12.89 14.67 -13.06
C TYR A 88 13.97 14.33 -14.10
N LEU A 89 14.27 13.05 -14.27
CA LEU A 89 15.29 12.58 -15.22
C LEU A 89 14.92 12.88 -16.68
N SER A 90 13.63 12.81 -17.02
CA SER A 90 13.16 13.12 -18.37
C SER A 90 13.40 14.58 -18.72
N ARG A 91 13.17 15.51 -17.77
CA ARG A 91 13.41 16.95 -18.00
C ARG A 91 14.90 17.28 -18.15
N GLU A 92 15.77 16.64 -17.37
CA GLU A 92 17.23 16.81 -17.51
C GLU A 92 17.72 16.32 -18.87
N ARG A 93 17.21 15.16 -19.32
CA ARG A 93 17.50 14.60 -20.65
C ARG A 93 17.06 15.53 -21.78
N GLU A 94 15.87 16.11 -21.68
CA GLU A 94 15.36 17.07 -22.66
C GLU A 94 16.23 18.33 -22.73
N ALA A 95 16.63 18.88 -21.59
CA ALA A 95 17.51 20.05 -21.53
C ALA A 95 18.88 19.78 -22.19
N GLU A 96 19.50 18.64 -21.91
CA GLU A 96 20.76 18.26 -22.56
C GLU A 96 20.62 18.10 -24.08
N LEU A 97 19.50 17.54 -24.55
CA LEU A 97 19.25 17.34 -25.98
C LEU A 97 19.08 18.67 -26.70
N LEU A 98 18.39 19.63 -26.07
CA LEU A 98 18.25 21.00 -26.57
C LEU A 98 19.61 21.69 -26.66
N GLU A 99 20.43 21.63 -25.60
CA GLU A 99 21.76 22.23 -25.61
C GLU A 99 22.67 21.61 -26.70
N LYS A 100 22.62 20.28 -26.86
CA LYS A 100 23.35 19.59 -27.93
C LYS A 100 22.86 19.99 -29.33
N ALA A 101 21.57 20.25 -29.50
CA ALA A 101 20.99 20.71 -30.76
C ALA A 101 21.45 22.14 -31.09
N GLU A 102 21.40 23.05 -30.11
CA GLU A 102 21.88 24.44 -30.27
C GLU A 102 23.36 24.50 -30.63
N ARG A 103 24.21 23.70 -29.97
CA ARG A 103 25.64 23.60 -30.29
C ARG A 103 25.89 23.11 -31.72
N ARG A 104 25.10 22.15 -32.22
CA ARG A 104 25.22 21.65 -33.61
C ARG A 104 24.82 22.70 -34.64
N VAL A 105 23.72 23.43 -34.40
CA VAL A 105 23.27 24.51 -35.28
C VAL A 105 24.29 25.65 -35.30
N GLY A 106 24.78 26.07 -34.13
CA GLY A 106 25.82 27.12 -34.03
C GLY A 106 27.11 26.76 -34.77
N ALA A 107 27.55 25.49 -34.69
CA ALA A 107 28.72 25.01 -35.42
C ALA A 107 28.50 25.01 -36.95
N SER A 108 27.28 24.73 -37.42
CA SER A 108 26.96 24.73 -38.85
C SER A 108 26.87 26.13 -39.48
N LEU A 109 26.73 27.19 -38.68
CA LEU A 109 26.65 28.58 -39.16
C LEU A 109 28.02 29.28 -39.24
N GLN A 110 29.06 28.70 -38.66
CA GLN A 110 30.42 29.28 -38.62
C GLN A 110 31.38 28.66 -39.65
N GLY A 111 30.99 27.60 -40.35
CA GLY A 111 31.75 26.98 -41.45
C GLY A 111 31.20 27.37 -42.80
#